data_AF-A0A2V9P7N1-F1
#
_entry.id   AF-A0A2V9P7N1-F1
#
_cell.length_a   1.000
_cell.length_b   1.000
_cell.length_c   1.000
_cell.angle_alpha   90.00
_cell.angle_beta   90.00
_cell.angle_gamma   90.00
#
_symmetry.space_group_name_H-M   'P 1'
#
loop_
_entity.id
_entity.type
_entity.pdbx_description
1 polymer ?
#
loop_
_entity_poly.entity_id
_entity_poly.type
_entity_poly.pdbx_seq_one_letter_code
_entity_poly.pdbx_strand_id
1 'polypeptide(L)'
;MKPVIRVQRVIGIVVLVAASAVAQVGRPVTAAARQQNNAARQRWQTTGRSLPGASSAALRHNALQQKSRMRALRNLSAPTGGISGAWISLGPLPLPSDASGIGLQDYNWVSGRATTVAIDPNDVTGNTVYAGGAYGGVWKSTNAGNLSPSPVSVNWAPLTDDQPTLAIGAIAVQPQLGIPNASNSVVLAGTGETNSAGDSYYGLGILRSADAGRSWSLVPQDATGTHSFAGLGFSQ
;
A
#
# COMPACT_ATOMS: atom_id res chain seq x y z
N MET A 1 -6.29 -81.73 -19.10
CA MET A 1 -7.27 -81.01 -19.96
C MET A 1 -7.25 -79.54 -19.58
N LYS A 2 -6.79 -78.65 -20.48
CA LYS A 2 -6.66 -77.20 -20.24
C LYS A 2 -7.98 -76.50 -20.61
N PRO A 3 -8.55 -75.60 -19.78
CA PRO A 3 -9.64 -74.75 -20.22
C PRO A 3 -9.13 -73.48 -20.92
N VAL A 4 -9.79 -73.17 -22.03
CA VAL A 4 -9.54 -72.05 -22.95
C VAL A 4 -10.13 -70.76 -22.38
N ILE A 5 -9.33 -69.70 -22.35
CA ILE A 5 -9.73 -68.34 -21.97
C ILE A 5 -10.51 -67.72 -23.13
N ARG A 6 -11.77 -67.31 -22.90
CA ARG A 6 -12.53 -66.43 -23.80
C ARG A 6 -12.44 -65.00 -23.28
N VAL A 7 -11.74 -64.14 -24.04
CA VAL A 7 -11.69 -62.69 -23.82
C VAL A 7 -12.93 -62.07 -24.44
N GLN A 8 -13.85 -61.56 -23.62
CA GLN A 8 -14.93 -60.69 -24.10
C GLN A 8 -14.41 -59.27 -24.26
N ARG A 9 -14.47 -58.74 -25.49
CA ARG A 9 -14.24 -57.32 -25.79
C ARG A 9 -15.42 -56.51 -25.23
N VAL A 10 -15.16 -55.70 -24.20
CA VAL A 10 -16.11 -54.68 -23.73
C VAL A 10 -15.92 -53.45 -24.61
N ILE A 11 -16.92 -53.15 -25.45
CA ILE A 11 -17.02 -51.88 -26.18
C ILE A 11 -17.56 -50.85 -25.18
N GLY A 12 -16.69 -49.99 -24.67
CA GLY A 12 -17.07 -48.87 -23.82
C GLY A 12 -17.68 -47.75 -24.68
N ILE A 13 -18.97 -47.47 -24.47
CA ILE A 13 -19.65 -46.29 -25.03
C ILE A 13 -19.13 -45.06 -24.27
N VAL A 14 -18.41 -44.18 -24.96
CA VAL A 14 -18.06 -42.85 -24.43
C VAL A 14 -19.28 -41.95 -24.63
N VAL A 15 -19.99 -41.65 -23.53
CA VAL A 15 -21.01 -40.61 -23.51
C VAL A 15 -20.31 -39.27 -23.31
N LEU A 16 -20.18 -38.49 -24.39
CA LEU A 16 -19.80 -37.08 -24.30
C LEU A 16 -20.99 -36.30 -23.72
N VAL A 17 -20.92 -35.92 -22.45
CA VAL A 17 -21.83 -34.91 -21.89
C VAL A 17 -21.28 -33.55 -22.30
N ALA A 18 -21.90 -32.94 -23.31
CA ALA A 18 -21.65 -31.54 -23.65
C ALA A 18 -22.22 -30.66 -22.53
N ALA A 19 -21.36 -30.22 -21.61
CA ALA A 19 -21.71 -29.16 -20.66
C ALA A 19 -21.90 -27.87 -21.45
N SER A 20 -23.15 -27.45 -21.62
CA SER A 20 -23.49 -26.14 -22.15
C SER A 20 -23.06 -25.10 -21.13
N ALA A 21 -21.92 -24.46 -21.37
CA ALA A 21 -21.52 -23.27 -20.63
C ALA A 21 -22.48 -22.14 -21.01
N VAL A 22 -23.54 -21.96 -20.22
CA VAL A 22 -24.29 -20.71 -20.24
C VAL A 22 -23.36 -19.68 -19.61
N ALA A 23 -22.62 -18.96 -20.45
CA ALA A 23 -21.98 -17.73 -20.03
C ALA A 23 -23.08 -16.82 -19.46
N GLN A 24 -23.03 -16.53 -18.16
CA GLN A 24 -23.80 -15.43 -17.60
C GLN A 24 -23.30 -14.16 -18.28
N VAL A 25 -23.95 -13.79 -19.39
CA VAL A 25 -23.80 -12.48 -19.99
C VAL A 25 -24.28 -11.50 -18.93
N GLY A 26 -23.33 -10.89 -18.21
CA GLY A 26 -23.63 -9.81 -17.29
C GLY A 26 -24.46 -8.78 -18.04
N ARG A 27 -25.68 -8.51 -17.56
CA ARG A 27 -26.60 -7.59 -18.22
C ARG A 27 -25.83 -6.29 -18.47
N PRO A 28 -25.81 -5.74 -19.70
CA PRO A 28 -25.11 -4.50 -19.95
C PRO A 28 -25.69 -3.43 -19.04
N VAL A 29 -24.89 -2.97 -18.07
CA VAL A 29 -25.26 -1.90 -17.18
C VAL A 29 -25.33 -0.65 -18.05
N THR A 30 -26.54 -0.11 -18.23
CA THR A 30 -26.75 1.09 -19.03
C THR A 30 -25.90 2.24 -18.47
N ALA A 31 -25.51 3.19 -19.32
CA ALA A 31 -24.76 4.37 -18.86
C ALA A 31 -25.47 5.09 -17.69
N ALA A 32 -26.80 5.12 -17.73
CA ALA A 32 -27.63 5.63 -16.64
C ALA A 32 -27.51 4.82 -15.34
N ALA A 33 -27.51 3.49 -15.40
CA ALA A 33 -27.31 2.63 -14.23
C ALA A 33 -25.88 2.73 -13.67
N ARG A 34 -24.86 2.90 -14.53
CA ARG A 34 -23.49 3.22 -14.09
C ARG A 34 -23.42 4.57 -13.38
N GLN A 35 -24.09 5.59 -13.91
CA GLN A 35 -24.11 6.91 -13.33
C GLN A 35 -24.84 6.94 -11.98
N GLN A 36 -25.95 6.19 -11.85
CA GLN A 36 -26.63 6.00 -10.57
C GLN A 36 -25.78 5.24 -9.56
N ASN A 37 -25.08 4.16 -9.95
CA ASN A 37 -24.17 3.44 -9.06
C ASN A 37 -22.99 4.32 -8.61
N ASN A 38 -22.43 5.11 -9.52
CA ASN A 38 -21.38 6.07 -9.20
C ASN A 38 -21.88 7.15 -8.23
N ALA A 39 -23.10 7.66 -8.44
CA ALA A 39 -23.72 8.64 -7.55
C ALA A 39 -24.07 8.03 -6.18
N ALA A 40 -24.54 6.79 -6.12
CA ALA A 40 -24.82 6.08 -4.87
C ALA A 40 -23.53 5.81 -4.08
N ARG A 41 -22.45 5.42 -4.78
CA ARG A 41 -21.11 5.27 -4.20
C ARG A 41 -20.56 6.59 -3.69
N GLN A 42 -20.67 7.67 -4.48
CA GLN A 42 -20.27 9.01 -4.05
C GLN A 42 -21.05 9.45 -2.81
N ARG A 43 -22.38 9.26 -2.81
CA ARG A 43 -23.21 9.55 -1.63
C ARG A 43 -22.73 8.76 -0.42
N TRP A 44 -22.58 7.44 -0.52
CA TRP A 44 -22.05 6.59 0.56
C TRP A 44 -20.68 7.03 1.07
N GLN A 45 -19.78 7.46 0.17
CA GLN A 45 -18.47 7.99 0.56
C GLN A 45 -18.59 9.36 1.25
N THR A 46 -19.55 10.20 0.88
CA THR A 46 -19.75 11.53 1.48
C THR A 46 -20.64 11.55 2.73
N THR A 47 -21.50 10.54 2.92
CA THR A 47 -22.38 10.40 4.09
C THR A 47 -21.52 10.24 5.34
N GLY A 48 -21.71 11.14 6.31
CA GLY A 48 -20.95 11.17 7.56
C GLY A 48 -19.52 11.74 7.44
N ARG A 49 -19.08 12.13 6.23
CA ARG A 49 -17.76 12.73 5.96
C ARG A 49 -17.83 14.17 5.45
N SER A 50 -19.04 14.70 5.28
CA SER A 50 -19.30 16.10 4.96
C SER A 50 -19.90 16.80 6.18
N LEU A 51 -19.24 17.85 6.65
CA LEU A 51 -19.79 18.75 7.68
C LEU A 51 -20.44 19.93 6.96
N PRO A 52 -21.71 20.26 7.26
CA PRO A 52 -22.35 21.45 6.70
C PRO A 52 -21.55 22.72 7.04
N GLY A 53 -21.32 23.57 6.05
CA GLY A 53 -20.68 24.89 6.25
C GLY A 53 -19.15 24.94 6.10
N ALA A 54 -18.47 23.83 5.77
CA ALA A 54 -17.05 23.83 5.46
C ALA A 54 -16.71 22.95 4.26
N SER A 55 -15.86 23.42 3.36
CA SER A 55 -15.38 22.62 2.24
C SER A 55 -14.53 21.44 2.74
N SER A 56 -14.45 20.34 1.99
CA SER A 56 -13.60 19.19 2.33
C SER A 56 -12.13 19.60 2.53
N ALA A 57 -11.66 20.60 1.77
CA ALA A 57 -10.33 21.19 1.91
C ALA A 57 -10.18 21.91 3.26
N ALA A 58 -11.18 22.72 3.67
CA ALA A 58 -11.18 23.39 4.97
C ALA A 58 -11.22 22.39 6.12
N LEU A 59 -12.02 21.33 6.02
CA LEU A 59 -12.08 20.27 7.02
C LEU A 59 -10.76 19.51 7.15
N ARG A 60 -10.12 19.17 6.02
CA ARG A 60 -8.79 18.54 6.01
C ARG A 60 -7.74 19.45 6.62
N HIS A 61 -7.75 20.74 6.28
CA HIS A 61 -6.84 21.73 6.85
C HIS A 61 -7.01 21.84 8.37
N ASN A 62 -8.26 21.96 8.84
CA ASN A 62 -8.58 22.02 10.26
C ASN A 62 -8.17 20.74 11.00
N ALA A 63 -8.41 19.56 10.40
CA ALA A 63 -7.99 18.27 10.95
C ALA A 63 -6.46 18.16 11.05
N LEU A 64 -5.73 18.62 10.04
CA LEU A 64 -4.26 18.66 10.07
C LEU A 64 -3.75 19.63 11.13
N GLN A 65 -4.33 20.83 11.25
CA GLN A 65 -3.99 21.77 12.32
C GLN A 65 -4.28 21.18 13.70
N GLN A 66 -5.43 20.54 13.88
CA GLN A 66 -5.81 19.88 15.14
C GLN A 66 -4.85 18.73 15.46
N LYS A 67 -4.50 17.88 14.48
CA LYS A 67 -3.48 16.83 14.62
C LYS A 67 -2.14 17.41 15.04
N SER A 68 -1.68 18.49 14.42
CA SER A 68 -0.43 19.17 14.78
C SER A 68 -0.48 19.76 16.20
N ARG A 69 -1.61 20.38 16.59
CA ARG A 69 -1.82 20.89 17.97
C ARG A 69 -1.80 19.77 19.00
N MET A 70 -2.52 18.67 18.75
CA MET A 70 -2.52 17.51 19.66
C MET A 70 -1.13 16.87 19.78
N ARG A 71 -0.33 16.86 18.71
CA ARG A 71 1.06 16.38 18.75
C ARG A 71 1.98 17.33 19.51
N ALA A 72 1.82 18.64 19.35
CA ALA A 72 2.56 19.62 20.16
C ALA A 72 2.22 19.50 21.65
N LEU A 73 0.95 19.23 21.98
CA LEU A 73 0.49 18.99 23.36
C LEU A 73 0.94 17.62 23.89
N ARG A 74 1.15 16.61 23.05
CA ARG A 74 1.69 15.30 23.44
C ARG A 74 3.12 15.38 23.98
N ASN A 75 3.87 16.44 23.67
CA ASN A 75 5.17 16.71 24.30
C ASN A 75 5.06 17.26 25.73
N LEU A 76 3.85 17.57 26.24
CA LEU A 76 3.65 18.15 27.58
C LEU A 76 3.15 17.16 28.64
N SER A 77 2.78 15.93 28.30
CA SER A 77 2.46 14.85 29.25
C SER A 77 2.21 13.56 28.48
N ALA A 78 3.25 12.91 27.98
CA ALA A 78 3.12 11.48 27.71
C ALA A 78 3.09 10.79 29.09
N PRO A 79 2.02 10.04 29.46
CA PRO A 79 2.12 9.19 30.63
C PRO A 79 3.32 8.26 30.41
N THR A 80 4.27 8.28 31.33
CA THR A 80 5.43 7.39 31.37
C THR A 80 5.04 5.93 31.61
N GLY A 81 3.73 5.65 31.77
CA GLY A 81 3.17 4.32 31.60
C GLY A 81 3.12 4.00 30.11
N GLY A 82 4.14 3.31 29.61
CA GLY A 82 4.11 2.73 28.28
C GLY A 82 2.81 1.96 28.09
N ILE A 83 2.16 2.17 26.94
CA ILE A 83 1.09 1.29 26.47
C ILE A 83 1.67 -0.14 26.39
N SER A 84 1.49 -0.92 27.46
CA SER A 84 1.92 -2.31 27.51
C SER A 84 0.90 -3.12 26.72
N GLY A 85 1.18 -3.30 25.44
CA GLY A 85 0.39 -4.14 24.55
C GLY A 85 1.15 -4.29 23.24
N ALA A 86 1.40 -5.54 22.84
CA ALA A 86 1.88 -5.80 21.49
C ALA A 86 0.79 -5.33 20.52
N TRP A 87 1.16 -4.46 19.58
CA TRP A 87 0.24 -4.08 18.50
C TRP A 87 -0.16 -5.36 17.75
N ILE A 88 -1.46 -5.57 17.58
CA ILE A 88 -1.99 -6.66 16.76
C ILE A 88 -2.80 -6.05 15.62
N SER A 89 -2.51 -6.49 14.40
CA SER A 89 -3.30 -6.10 13.24
C SER A 89 -4.71 -6.66 13.37
N LEU A 90 -5.71 -5.77 13.29
CA LEU A 90 -7.12 -6.19 13.20
C LEU A 90 -7.54 -6.49 11.76
N GLY A 91 -6.62 -6.38 10.80
CA GLY A 91 -6.87 -6.58 9.38
C GLY A 91 -7.11 -5.27 8.60
N PRO A 92 -7.63 -5.36 7.35
CA PRO A 92 -8.19 -6.57 6.75
C PRO A 92 -7.13 -7.66 6.50
N LEU A 93 -7.54 -8.93 6.59
CA LEU A 93 -6.76 -10.03 6.03
C LEU A 93 -6.57 -9.79 4.52
N PRO A 94 -5.54 -10.38 3.89
CA PRO A 94 -5.41 -10.33 2.44
C PRO A 94 -6.74 -10.68 1.76
N LEU A 95 -7.09 -9.89 0.75
CA LEU A 95 -8.31 -10.00 -0.03
C LEU A 95 -7.99 -10.64 -1.38
N PRO A 96 -8.89 -11.43 -1.97
CA PRO A 96 -8.75 -11.83 -3.36
C PRO A 96 -8.79 -10.57 -4.24
N SER A 97 -7.79 -10.41 -5.10
CA SER A 97 -7.69 -9.25 -6.00
C SER A 97 -8.58 -9.35 -7.23
N ASP A 98 -9.07 -10.54 -7.59
CA ASP A 98 -10.11 -10.67 -8.62
C ASP A 98 -11.47 -10.20 -8.09
N ALA A 99 -11.67 -8.89 -8.10
CA ALA A 99 -12.96 -8.29 -7.80
C ALA A 99 -14.02 -8.56 -8.89
N SER A 100 -13.61 -9.03 -10.07
CA SER A 100 -14.45 -9.21 -11.26
C SER A 100 -15.01 -10.63 -11.42
N GLY A 101 -14.35 -11.63 -10.83
CA GLY A 101 -14.68 -13.05 -10.94
C GLY A 101 -14.40 -13.66 -12.31
N ILE A 102 -13.75 -12.92 -13.22
CA ILE A 102 -13.46 -13.32 -14.61
C ILE A 102 -11.95 -13.39 -14.89
N GLY A 103 -11.11 -13.34 -13.85
CA GLY A 103 -9.66 -13.50 -13.95
C GLY A 103 -8.89 -12.29 -14.48
N LEU A 104 -9.53 -11.12 -14.63
CA LEU A 104 -8.84 -9.88 -15.01
C LEU A 104 -8.28 -9.18 -13.77
N GLN A 105 -6.99 -8.82 -13.80
CA GLN A 105 -6.27 -8.21 -12.67
C GLN A 105 -6.22 -9.11 -11.40
N ASP A 106 -6.15 -10.43 -11.60
CA ASP A 106 -5.97 -11.39 -10.51
C ASP A 106 -4.50 -11.52 -10.11
N TYR A 107 -4.15 -10.86 -9.02
CA TYR A 107 -2.86 -10.92 -8.31
C TYR A 107 -2.90 -11.88 -7.11
N ASN A 108 -3.89 -12.77 -7.03
CA ASN A 108 -4.19 -13.60 -5.85
C ASN A 108 -4.52 -12.74 -4.61
N TRP A 109 -3.98 -13.12 -3.45
CA TRP A 109 -4.20 -12.46 -2.16
C TRP A 109 -3.42 -11.15 -2.07
N VAL A 110 -4.13 -10.02 -1.89
CA VAL A 110 -3.55 -8.68 -1.79
C VAL A 110 -3.95 -7.97 -0.49
N SER A 111 -3.04 -7.18 0.07
CA SER A 111 -3.25 -6.43 1.33
C SER A 111 -3.31 -4.90 1.12
N GLY A 112 -3.14 -4.45 -0.13
CA GLY A 112 -3.13 -3.03 -0.48
C GLY A 112 -2.29 -2.76 -1.73
N ARG A 113 -2.04 -1.47 -2.00
CA ARG A 113 -1.24 -1.01 -3.15
C ARG A 113 0.13 -0.54 -2.68
N ALA A 114 1.16 -1.29 -3.04
CA ALA A 114 2.54 -0.83 -3.01
C ALA A 114 2.77 0.09 -4.21
N THR A 115 3.27 1.30 -3.96
CA THR A 115 3.48 2.33 -4.99
C THR A 115 4.96 2.48 -5.35
N THR A 116 5.86 2.07 -4.45
CA THR A 116 7.30 2.25 -4.63
C THR A 116 8.06 1.22 -3.82
N VAL A 117 9.22 0.82 -4.33
CA VAL A 117 10.18 -0.06 -3.66
C VAL A 117 11.59 0.47 -3.94
N ALA A 118 12.44 0.43 -2.93
CA ALA A 118 13.84 0.83 -3.04
C ALA A 118 14.73 -0.16 -2.28
N ILE A 119 15.77 -0.65 -2.93
CA ILE A 119 16.82 -1.47 -2.29
C ILE A 119 17.86 -0.50 -1.71
N ASP A 120 18.34 -0.77 -0.49
CA ASP A 120 19.39 0.04 0.13
C ASP A 120 20.74 -0.25 -0.52
N PRO A 121 21.34 0.68 -1.28
CA PRO A 121 22.67 0.48 -1.89
C PRO A 121 23.79 0.44 -0.84
N ASN A 122 23.51 0.83 0.42
CA ASN A 122 24.48 0.86 1.51
C ASN A 122 24.45 -0.42 2.36
N ASP A 123 23.59 -1.39 2.01
CA ASP A 123 23.61 -2.73 2.57
C ASP A 123 24.37 -3.69 1.64
N VAL A 124 25.60 -4.04 2.04
CA VAL A 124 26.47 -4.95 1.28
C VAL A 124 25.88 -6.35 1.10
N THR A 125 24.91 -6.75 1.92
CA THR A 125 24.24 -8.05 1.81
C THR A 125 23.11 -8.04 0.77
N GLY A 126 22.61 -6.85 0.40
CA GLY A 126 21.50 -6.68 -0.54
C GLY A 126 20.13 -7.07 0.02
N ASN A 127 19.95 -7.12 1.35
CA ASN A 127 18.71 -7.58 1.98
C ASN A 127 17.82 -6.46 2.51
N THR A 128 18.36 -5.25 2.63
CA THR A 128 17.61 -4.10 3.13
C THR A 128 16.77 -3.50 2.00
N VAL A 129 15.46 -3.55 2.18
CA VAL A 129 14.47 -3.05 1.22
C VAL A 129 13.49 -2.14 1.93
N TYR A 130 13.17 -1.02 1.29
CA TYR A 130 12.10 -0.11 1.67
C TYR A 130 10.92 -0.26 0.71
N ALA A 131 9.71 -0.27 1.22
CA ALA A 131 8.48 -0.28 0.44
C ALA A 131 7.58 0.88 0.87
N GLY A 132 6.94 1.54 -0.08
CA GLY A 132 5.95 2.58 0.17
C GLY A 132 4.57 2.14 -0.29
N GLY A 133 3.55 2.44 0.51
CA GLY A 133 2.16 2.19 0.17
C GLY A 133 1.39 3.47 -0.16
N ALA A 134 0.38 3.35 -1.02
CA ALA A 134 -0.56 4.43 -1.36
C ALA A 134 -1.17 5.14 -0.13
N TYR A 135 -1.42 4.38 0.95
CA TYR A 135 -1.85 4.86 2.28
C TYR A 135 -1.18 4.10 3.42
N GLY A 136 -0.13 3.34 3.10
CA GLY A 136 0.48 2.39 4.01
C GLY A 136 1.68 2.94 4.75
N GLY A 137 2.17 4.14 4.42
CA GLY A 137 3.44 4.64 4.92
C GLY A 137 4.64 3.95 4.29
N VAL A 138 5.82 4.17 4.88
CA VAL A 138 7.08 3.50 4.52
C VAL A 138 7.29 2.31 5.45
N TRP A 139 7.66 1.18 4.86
CA TRP A 139 8.04 -0.06 5.53
C TRP A 139 9.47 -0.41 5.20
N LYS A 140 10.18 -1.03 6.15
CA LYS A 140 11.54 -1.55 5.96
C LYS A 140 11.62 -3.02 6.31
N SER A 141 12.32 -3.77 5.48
CA SER A 141 12.81 -5.10 5.80
C SER A 141 14.33 -5.12 5.73
N THR A 142 14.97 -5.95 6.54
CA THR A 142 16.42 -6.23 6.49
C THR A 142 16.70 -7.68 6.10
N ASN A 143 15.67 -8.45 5.72
CA ASN A 143 15.78 -9.82 5.24
C ASN A 143 15.05 -10.04 3.91
N ALA A 144 14.65 -8.99 3.20
CA ALA A 144 13.90 -9.06 1.94
C ALA A 144 14.80 -9.34 0.72
N GLY A 145 15.62 -10.39 0.78
CA GLY A 145 16.60 -10.72 -0.26
C GLY A 145 17.09 -12.17 -0.17
N ASN A 146 18.38 -12.38 -0.42
CA ASN A 146 18.98 -13.73 -0.43
C ASN A 146 18.88 -14.47 0.91
N LEU A 147 18.60 -13.76 2.01
CA LEU A 147 18.41 -14.34 3.34
C LEU A 147 16.99 -14.88 3.57
N SER A 148 16.01 -14.59 2.70
CA SER A 148 14.64 -15.08 2.85
C SER A 148 14.32 -16.22 1.89
N PRO A 149 14.23 -17.48 2.37
CA PRO A 149 13.90 -18.63 1.53
C PRO A 149 12.42 -18.66 1.10
N SER A 150 11.57 -17.81 1.68
CA SER A 150 10.15 -17.71 1.35
C SER A 150 9.60 -16.32 1.70
N PRO A 151 8.65 -15.76 0.92
CA PRO A 151 8.04 -14.45 1.19
C PRO A 151 7.41 -14.33 2.57
N VAL A 152 6.87 -15.42 3.13
CA VAL A 152 6.27 -15.42 4.49
C VAL A 152 7.28 -15.22 5.61
N SER A 153 8.58 -15.41 5.32
CA SER A 153 9.67 -15.20 6.29
C SER A 153 10.20 -13.76 6.30
N VAL A 154 9.79 -12.94 5.34
CA VAL A 154 10.21 -11.54 5.25
C VAL A 154 9.48 -10.74 6.30
N ASN A 155 10.24 -10.08 7.18
CA ASN A 155 9.67 -9.22 8.21
C ASN A 155 9.73 -7.76 7.78
N TRP A 156 8.66 -7.01 8.06
CA TRP A 156 8.53 -5.59 7.74
C TRP A 156 8.24 -4.77 8.99
N ALA A 157 9.01 -3.70 9.19
CA ALA A 157 8.81 -2.72 10.24
C ALA A 157 8.22 -1.43 9.65
N PRO A 158 7.16 -0.85 10.25
CA PRO A 158 6.66 0.45 9.82
C PRO A 158 7.60 1.57 10.28
N LEU A 159 7.80 2.57 9.43
CA LEU A 159 8.75 3.66 9.68
C LEU A 159 8.10 5.04 9.77
N THR A 160 6.84 5.20 9.36
CA THR A 160 6.19 6.50 9.23
C THR A 160 4.80 6.60 9.87
N ASP A 161 4.45 5.69 10.79
CA ASP A 161 3.13 5.68 11.46
C ASP A 161 2.83 6.98 12.21
N ASP A 162 3.88 7.68 12.63
CA ASP A 162 3.80 8.96 13.29
C ASP A 162 3.80 10.15 12.33
N GLN A 163 3.91 9.95 11.02
CA GLN A 163 4.00 11.07 10.07
C GLN A 163 2.63 11.73 9.79
N PRO A 164 2.61 12.98 9.29
CA PRO A 164 1.37 13.70 9.02
C PRO A 164 0.50 13.04 7.94
N THR A 165 1.12 12.38 6.96
CA THR A 165 0.49 11.60 5.89
C THR A 165 1.17 10.23 5.77
N LEU A 166 0.39 9.22 5.39
CA LEU A 166 0.87 7.87 5.05
C LEU A 166 0.83 7.60 3.54
N ALA A 167 0.44 8.59 2.75
CA ALA A 167 0.49 8.48 1.30
C ALA A 167 1.93 8.64 0.83
N ILE A 168 2.52 7.55 0.34
CA ILE A 168 3.89 7.51 -0.18
C ILE A 168 3.83 7.21 -1.67
N GLY A 169 4.51 8.03 -2.46
CA GLY A 169 4.55 7.90 -3.92
C GLY A 169 5.94 7.63 -4.47
N ALA A 170 6.99 7.96 -3.72
CA ALA A 170 8.37 7.71 -4.12
C ALA A 170 9.24 7.42 -2.89
N ILE A 171 10.24 6.55 -3.06
CA ILE A 171 11.32 6.38 -2.10
C ILE A 171 12.64 6.46 -2.87
N ALA A 172 13.61 7.18 -2.32
CA ALA A 172 14.99 7.19 -2.79
C ALA A 172 15.95 6.99 -1.62
N VAL A 173 16.99 6.20 -1.84
CA VAL A 173 18.06 5.97 -0.85
C VAL A 173 19.36 6.52 -1.43
N GLN A 174 20.04 7.38 -0.67
CA GLN A 174 21.30 7.97 -1.10
C GLN A 174 22.44 6.94 -1.03
N PRO A 175 23.15 6.65 -2.14
CA PRO A 175 24.36 5.84 -2.09
C PRO A 175 25.47 6.56 -1.33
N GLN A 176 26.20 5.82 -0.51
CA GLN A 176 27.38 6.30 0.21
C GLN A 176 28.65 6.01 -0.59
N LEU A 177 29.51 7.02 -0.73
CA LEU A 177 30.77 6.90 -1.46
C LEU A 177 31.92 6.30 -0.61
N GLY A 178 31.74 6.25 0.72
CA GLY A 178 32.71 5.71 1.68
C GLY A 178 32.42 4.25 2.05
N ILE A 179 32.81 3.84 3.26
CA ILE A 179 32.43 2.52 3.79
C ILE A 179 30.90 2.51 3.96
N PRO A 180 30.18 1.67 3.19
CA PRO A 180 28.73 1.65 3.21
C PRO A 180 28.21 1.15 4.57
N ASN A 181 27.21 1.82 5.10
CA ASN A 181 26.54 1.47 6.35
C ASN A 181 25.03 1.69 6.23
N ALA A 182 24.28 0.59 6.13
CA ALA A 182 22.82 0.62 6.05
C ALA A 182 22.12 1.20 7.30
N SER A 183 22.82 1.33 8.44
CA SER A 183 22.24 1.87 9.67
C SER A 183 22.14 3.41 9.67
N ASN A 184 22.91 4.10 8.82
CA ASN A 184 22.88 5.55 8.65
C ASN A 184 22.52 5.95 7.20
N SER A 185 21.78 5.08 6.49
CA SER A 185 21.26 5.40 5.17
C SER A 185 20.38 6.65 5.22
N VAL A 186 20.66 7.58 4.30
CA VAL A 186 19.79 8.73 4.07
C VAL A 186 18.67 8.27 3.13
N VAL A 187 17.44 8.38 3.61
CA VAL A 187 16.24 7.94 2.89
C VAL A 187 15.34 9.15 2.68
N LEU A 188 14.88 9.34 1.45
CA LEU A 188 13.89 10.34 1.08
C LEU A 188 12.59 9.62 0.73
N ALA A 189 11.49 10.06 1.32
CA ALA A 189 10.14 9.60 0.99
C ALA A 189 9.35 10.77 0.40
N GLY A 190 9.03 10.66 -0.89
CA GLY A 190 8.09 11.54 -1.57
C GLY A 190 6.67 11.19 -1.14
N THR A 191 5.98 12.16 -0.55
CA THR A 191 4.61 11.96 -0.08
C THR A 191 3.58 12.34 -1.14
N GLY A 192 2.40 11.72 -1.06
CA GLY A 192 1.30 11.88 -2.01
C GLY A 192 1.24 10.76 -3.04
N GLU A 193 0.14 10.70 -3.78
CA GLU A 193 -0.10 9.70 -4.81
C GLU A 193 -0.51 10.41 -6.11
N THR A 194 0.38 10.53 -7.11
CA THR A 194 0.04 11.23 -8.37
C THR A 194 -0.44 10.30 -9.48
N ASN A 195 -0.90 9.09 -9.13
CA ASN A 195 -1.48 8.13 -10.08
C ASN A 195 -2.85 8.56 -10.66
N SER A 196 -3.35 9.75 -10.29
CA SER A 196 -4.56 10.37 -10.84
C SER A 196 -5.81 9.48 -10.74
N ALA A 197 -5.83 8.62 -9.72
CA ALA A 197 -6.96 7.77 -9.40
C ALA A 197 -7.93 8.51 -8.47
N GLY A 198 -9.20 8.08 -8.47
CA GLY A 198 -10.22 8.70 -7.60
C GLY A 198 -9.94 8.54 -6.10
N ASP A 199 -9.04 7.62 -5.73
CA ASP A 199 -8.57 7.34 -4.38
C ASP A 199 -7.18 7.96 -4.08
N SER A 200 -6.60 8.76 -4.98
CA SER A 200 -5.32 9.44 -4.78
C SER A 200 -5.39 10.60 -3.77
N TYR A 201 -4.35 10.78 -2.94
CA TYR A 201 -4.28 11.84 -1.95
C TYR A 201 -3.09 12.76 -2.20
N TYR A 202 -3.28 14.02 -1.83
CA TYR A 202 -2.25 15.04 -1.84
C TYR A 202 -1.06 14.69 -0.94
N GLY A 203 0.14 15.03 -1.42
CA GLY A 203 1.35 15.01 -0.64
C GLY A 203 1.50 16.24 0.26
N LEU A 204 2.48 16.17 1.15
CA LEU A 204 2.91 17.25 2.03
C LEU A 204 4.37 17.66 1.77
N GLY A 205 5.01 17.10 0.75
CA GLY A 205 6.40 17.32 0.38
C GLY A 205 7.27 16.07 0.50
N ILE A 206 8.55 16.28 0.76
CA ILE A 206 9.56 15.23 0.86
C ILE A 206 9.93 15.05 2.34
N LEU A 207 9.76 13.84 2.86
CA LEU A 207 10.29 13.48 4.17
C LEU A 207 11.72 12.97 4.01
N ARG A 208 12.63 13.38 4.89
CA ARG A 208 14.01 12.93 4.96
C ARG A 208 14.30 12.26 6.28
N SER A 209 14.88 11.08 6.20
CA SER A 209 15.53 10.36 7.29
C SER A 209 17.04 10.34 7.06
N ALA A 210 17.83 10.49 8.13
CA ALA A 210 19.29 10.32 8.10
C ALA A 210 19.78 9.09 8.89
N ASP A 211 18.85 8.28 9.39
CA ASP A 211 19.11 7.16 10.31
C ASP A 211 18.37 5.88 9.88
N ALA A 212 18.27 5.70 8.56
CA ALA A 212 17.67 4.54 7.91
C ALA A 212 16.19 4.31 8.25
N GLY A 213 15.46 5.39 8.52
CA GLY A 213 14.01 5.45 8.69
C GLY A 213 13.52 5.57 10.12
N ARG A 214 14.43 5.75 11.10
CA ARG A 214 14.07 5.82 12.53
C ARG A 214 13.47 7.17 12.91
N SER A 215 13.94 8.24 12.26
CA SER A 215 13.38 9.59 12.43
C SER A 215 13.24 10.29 11.09
N TRP A 216 12.21 11.13 10.99
CA TRP A 216 11.88 11.84 9.76
C TRP A 216 11.70 13.33 10.02
N SER A 217 12.14 14.12 9.05
CA SER A 217 11.98 15.57 9.01
C SER A 217 11.48 15.98 7.64
N LEU A 218 10.63 17.01 7.56
CA LEU A 218 10.18 17.54 6.29
C LEU A 218 11.32 18.36 5.65
N VAL A 219 11.58 18.15 4.37
CA VAL A 219 12.42 19.04 3.55
C VAL A 219 11.53 20.17 3.05
N PRO A 220 11.71 21.41 3.52
CA PRO A 220 10.75 22.48 3.25
C PRO A 220 10.87 23.06 1.83
N GLN A 221 12.09 23.10 1.28
CA GLN A 221 12.42 23.81 0.05
C GLN A 221 13.69 23.27 -0.59
N ASP A 222 13.97 23.72 -1.81
CA ASP A 222 15.17 23.40 -2.56
C ASP A 222 16.43 24.04 -1.95
N ALA A 223 17.60 23.65 -2.48
CA ALA A 223 18.89 24.13 -1.98
C ALA A 223 19.08 25.65 -2.14
N THR A 224 18.36 26.28 -3.10
CA THR A 224 18.43 27.72 -3.32
C THR A 224 17.48 28.52 -2.43
N GLY A 225 16.50 27.85 -1.80
CA GLY A 225 15.43 28.49 -1.03
C GLY A 225 14.36 29.18 -1.88
N THR A 226 14.38 28.96 -3.20
CA THR A 226 13.46 29.62 -4.15
C THR A 226 12.17 28.83 -4.31
N HIS A 227 12.22 27.51 -4.18
CA HIS A 227 11.09 26.62 -4.45
C HIS A 227 10.71 25.80 -3.21
N SER A 228 9.48 25.96 -2.74
CA SER A 228 8.93 25.15 -1.65
C SER A 228 8.57 23.75 -2.14
N PHE A 229 8.93 22.74 -1.36
CA PHE A 229 8.43 21.38 -1.50
C PHE A 229 7.24 21.10 -0.58
N ALA A 230 7.06 21.90 0.45
CA ALA A 230 5.98 21.73 1.41
C ALA A 230 4.60 21.84 0.73
N GLY A 231 3.73 20.86 0.99
CA GLY A 231 2.39 20.78 0.41
C GLY A 231 2.31 20.22 -1.01
N LEU A 232 3.44 19.82 -1.61
CA LEU A 232 3.47 19.20 -2.94
C LEU A 232 3.43 17.66 -2.86
N GLY A 233 2.97 17.04 -3.95
CA GLY A 233 3.03 15.60 -4.16
C GLY A 233 4.29 15.19 -4.93
N PHE A 234 4.95 14.12 -4.48
CA PHE A 234 6.13 13.54 -5.15
C PHE A 234 5.91 12.04 -5.32
N SER A 235 5.88 11.58 -6.57
CA SER A 235 5.85 10.16 -6.93
C SER A 235 6.63 9.89 -8.21
N GLN A 236 7.03 8.63 -8.42
CA GLN A 236 7.73 8.16 -9.63
C GLN A 236 6.87 7.20 -10.44
#